data_AF-A0A0Q4QSS7-F1
#
_entry.id   AF-A0A0Q4QSS7-F1
#
_cell.length_a   1.000
_cell.length_b   1.000
_cell.length_c   1.000
_cell.angle_alpha   90.00
_cell.angle_beta   90.00
_cell.angle_gamma   90.00
#
_symmetry.space_group_name_H-M   'P 1'
#
loop_
_entity.id
_entity.type
_entity.pdbx_description
1 polymer ?
#
loop_
_entity_poly.entity_id
_entity_poly.type
_entity_poly.pdbx_seq_one_letter_code
_entity_poly.pdbx_strand_id
1 'polypeptide(L)' 'MDSTAVRAIRIKLGYTQSQFAAKIGVSRSHVASVEANLRAVSLKLQFKIAQFAGVSDEMCEAIDRARYSDRLS' A
#
# COMPACT_ATOMS: atom_id res chain seq x y z
N MET A 1 -14.47 -3.98 3.24
CA MET A 1 -13.88 -2.99 2.29
C MET A 1 -14.14 -3.47 0.87
N ASP A 2 -14.55 -2.58 -0.04
CA ASP A 2 -14.78 -2.88 -1.46
C ASP A 2 -13.72 -2.21 -2.37
N SER A 3 -13.79 -2.45 -3.68
CA SER A 3 -12.86 -1.91 -4.69
C SER A 3 -12.83 -0.38 -4.71
N THR A 4 -13.99 0.26 -4.53
CA THR A 4 -14.15 1.71 -4.45
C THR A 4 -13.37 2.28 -3.28
N ALA A 5 -13.46 1.64 -2.10
CA ALA A 5 -12.71 2.02 -0.92
C ALA A 5 -11.19 1.88 -1.12
N VAL A 6 -10.73 0.80 -1.79
CA VAL A 6 -9.30 0.63 -2.12
C VAL A 6 -8.78 1.80 -2.97
N ARG A 7 -9.52 2.16 -4.02
CA ARG A 7 -9.16 3.29 -4.90
C ARG A 7 -9.17 4.62 -4.14
N ALA A 8 -10.17 4.85 -3.30
CA ALA A 8 -10.30 6.08 -2.52
C ALA A 8 -9.14 6.27 -1.54
N ILE A 9 -8.76 5.22 -0.81
CA ILE A 9 -7.59 5.24 0.10
C ILE A 9 -6.33 5.59 -0.67
N ARG A 10 -6.09 4.92 -1.80
CA ARG A 10 -4.91 5.18 -2.63
C ARG A 10 -4.83 6.64 -3.09
N ILE A 11 -5.93 7.19 -3.59
CA ILE A 11 -5.98 8.58 -4.07
C ILE A 11 -5.81 9.56 -2.92
N LYS A 12 -6.46 9.32 -1.77
CA LYS A 12 -6.34 10.15 -0.57
C LYS A 12 -4.89 10.25 -0.08
N LEU A 13 -4.13 9.16 -0.20
CA LEU A 13 -2.72 9.10 0.14
C LEU A 13 -1.78 9.59 -0.99
N GLY A 14 -2.31 10.05 -2.12
CA GLY A 14 -1.52 10.64 -3.21
C GLY A 14 -0.73 9.64 -4.06
N TYR A 15 -1.04 8.34 -4.00
CA TYR A 15 -0.25 7.31 -4.68
C TYR A 15 -0.83 6.90 -6.06
N THR A 16 0.08 6.67 -7.01
CA THR A 16 -0.24 5.90 -8.22
C THR A 16 -0.50 4.43 -7.88
N GLN A 17 -1.12 3.67 -8.79
CA GLN A 17 -1.34 2.23 -8.59
C GLN A 17 -0.02 1.47 -8.36
N SER A 18 1.05 1.85 -9.06
CA SER A 18 2.38 1.24 -8.92
C SER A 18 2.99 1.51 -7.55
N GLN A 19 2.96 2.77 -7.09
CA GLN A 19 3.51 3.15 -5.78
C GLN A 19 2.72 2.50 -4.65
N PHE A 20 1.38 2.52 -4.74
CA PHE A 20 0.52 1.88 -3.75
C PHE A 20 0.79 0.38 -3.68
N ALA A 21 0.83 -0.30 -4.84
CA ALA A 21 1.16 -1.71 -4.93
C ALA A 21 2.51 -2.05 -4.27
N ALA A 22 3.54 -1.23 -4.50
CA ALA A 22 4.84 -1.38 -3.86
C ALA A 22 4.75 -1.25 -2.33
N LYS A 23 4.03 -0.23 -1.82
CA LYS A 23 3.86 -0.01 -0.37
C LYS A 23 3.14 -1.14 0.34
N ILE A 24 2.10 -1.73 -0.27
CA ILE A 24 1.35 -2.86 0.30
C ILE A 24 1.88 -4.24 -0.13
N GLY A 25 3.00 -4.28 -0.86
CA GLY A 25 3.69 -5.51 -1.26
C GLY A 25 2.86 -6.44 -2.16
N VAL A 26 2.23 -5.89 -3.20
CA VAL A 26 1.51 -6.64 -4.25
C VAL A 26 1.93 -6.14 -5.63
N SER A 27 1.50 -6.81 -6.71
CA SER A 27 1.75 -6.31 -8.05
C SER A 27 0.81 -5.15 -8.41
N ARG A 28 1.28 -4.25 -9.29
CA ARG A 28 0.41 -3.20 -9.86
C ARG A 28 -0.80 -3.78 -10.57
N SER A 29 -0.64 -4.90 -11.28
CA SER A 29 -1.75 -5.60 -11.95
C SER A 29 -2.80 -6.09 -10.96
N HIS A 30 -2.40 -6.54 -9.76
CA HIS A 30 -3.34 -6.92 -8.70
C HIS A 30 -4.20 -5.72 -8.29
N VAL A 31 -3.59 -4.57 -8.01
CA VAL A 31 -4.32 -3.34 -7.66
C VAL A 31 -5.26 -2.93 -8.79
N ALA A 32 -4.79 -2.95 -10.04
CA ALA A 32 -5.61 -2.58 -11.20
C ALA A 32 -6.85 -3.50 -11.35
N SER A 33 -6.68 -4.82 -11.24
CA SER A 33 -7.80 -5.77 -11.32
C SER A 33 -8.80 -5.59 -10.17
N VAL A 34 -8.32 -5.27 -8.96
CA VAL A 34 -9.19 -4.99 -7.82
C VAL A 34 -10.01 -3.71 -8.04
N GLU A 35 -9.34 -2.61 -8.41
CA GLU A 35 -10.02 -1.32 -8.64
C GLU A 35 -11.00 -1.35 -9.83
N ALA A 36 -10.75 -2.23 -10.80
CA ALA A 36 -11.63 -2.46 -11.94
C ALA A 36 -12.78 -3.45 -11.65
N ASN A 37 -12.96 -3.91 -10.40
CA ASN A 37 -13.93 -4.95 -10.01
C ASN A 37 -13.73 -6.32 -10.69
N LEU A 38 -12.61 -6.54 -11.36
CA LEU A 38 -12.24 -7.83 -11.97
C LEU A 38 -11.76 -8.84 -10.93
N ARG A 39 -11.46 -8.38 -9.71
CA ARG A 39 -11.05 -9.23 -8.59
C ARG A 39 -11.63 -8.71 -7.28
N ALA A 40 -12.19 -9.62 -6.48
CA ALA A 40 -12.67 -9.29 -5.14
C ALA A 40 -11.52 -8.90 -4.19
N VAL A 41 -11.81 -7.99 -3.26
CA VAL A 41 -10.87 -7.55 -2.23
C VAL A 41 -10.72 -8.62 -1.16
N SER A 42 -9.66 -9.43 -1.25
CA SER A 42 -9.37 -10.47 -0.24
C SER A 42 -9.11 -9.87 1.15
N LEU A 43 -9.41 -10.63 2.20
CA LEU A 43 -9.14 -10.22 3.59
C LEU A 43 -7.64 -9.88 3.82
N LYS A 44 -6.74 -10.65 3.20
CA LYS A 44 -5.29 -10.38 3.23
C LYS A 44 -4.93 -9.01 2.65
N LEU A 45 -5.60 -8.61 1.57
CA LEU A 45 -5.40 -7.29 0.97
C LEU A 45 -5.94 -6.19 1.89
N GLN A 46 -7.09 -6.41 2.54
CA GLN A 46 -7.66 -5.48 3.52
C GLN A 46 -6.68 -5.25 4.69
N PHE A 47 -6.07 -6.32 5.23
CA PHE A 47 -5.07 -6.20 6.29
C PHE A 47 -3.84 -5.41 5.87
N LYS A 48 -3.30 -5.67 4.66
CA LYS A 48 -2.16 -4.93 4.13
C LYS A 48 -2.45 -3.43 3.97
N ILE A 49 -3.64 -3.11 3.46
CA ILE A 49 -4.08 -1.72 3.29
C ILE A 49 -4.27 -1.05 4.65
N ALA A 50 -4.89 -1.74 5.61
CA ALA A 50 -5.09 -1.20 6.96
C ALA A 50 -3.77 -0.92 7.68
N GLN A 51 -2.81 -1.85 7.61
CA GLN A 51 -1.46 -1.63 8.15
C GLN A 51 -0.78 -0.43 7.49
N PHE A 52 -0.81 -0.37 6.15
CA PHE A 52 -0.17 0.73 5.43
C PHE A 52 -0.82 2.09 5.71
N ALA A 53 -2.15 2.17 5.67
CA ALA A 53 -2.88 3.41 5.89
C ALA A 53 -2.81 3.91 7.36
N GLY A 54 -2.45 3.03 8.30
CA GLY A 54 -2.18 3.39 9.69
C GLY A 54 -0.72 3.78 9.98
N VAL A 55 0.19 3.60 9.02
CA VAL A 55 1.60 4.00 9.14
C VAL A 55 1.77 5.39 8.51
N SER A 56 2.29 6.35 9.27
CA SER A 56 2.58 7.70 8.78
C SER A 56 3.84 7.74 7.91
N ASP A 57 3.93 8.73 7.02
CA ASP A 57 5.12 8.92 6.18
C ASP A 57 6.39 9.14 7.04
N GLU A 58 6.28 9.85 8.16
CA GLU A 58 7.36 10.03 9.15
C GLU A 58 7.87 8.70 9.72
N MET A 59 6.96 7.76 10.00
CA MET A 59 7.31 6.43 10.48
C MET A 59 8.00 5.62 9.38
N CYS A 60 7.56 5.75 8.13
CA CYS A 60 8.25 5.15 6.99
C CYS A 60 9.67 5.68 6.84
N GLU A 61 9.87 7.00 6.92
CA GLU A 61 11.21 7.62 6.84
C GLU A 61 12.11 7.16 7.99
N ALA A 62 11.57 7.06 9.21
CA ALA A 62 12.32 6.56 10.36
C ALA A 62 12.77 5.11 10.18
N ILE A 63 11.88 4.24 9.67
CA ILE A 63 12.20 2.84 9.34
C ILE A 63 13.27 2.78 8.24
N ASP A 64 13.13 3.59 7.20
CA ASP A 64 14.09 3.63 6.10
C ASP A 64 15.47 4.07 6.61
N ARG A 65 15.57 5.16 7.40
CA ARG A 65 16.85 5.58 8.01
C ARG A 65 17.48 4.47 8.86
N ALA A 66 16.69 3.79 9.70
CA ALA A 66 17.21 2.69 10.51
C ALA A 66 17.82 1.58 9.65
N ARG A 67 17.12 1.18 8.57
CA ARG A 67 17.62 0.16 7.62
C ARG A 67 18.89 0.58 6.89
N TYR A 68 19.06 1.87 6.57
CA TYR A 68 20.27 2.36 5.91
C TYR A 68 21.45 2.46 6.88
N SER A 69 21.22 2.80 8.16
CA SER A 69 22.26 2.84 9.19
C SER A 69 22.87 1.46 9.44
N ASP A 70 22.03 0.42 9.53
CA ASP A 70 22.47 -0.98 9.76
C ASP A 70 23.27 -1.57 8.58
N ARG A 71 23.17 -0.96 7.38
CA ARG A 71 23.91 -1.39 6.19
C ARG A 71 25.28 -0.74 6.03
N LEU A 72 25.56 0.30 6.82
CA LEU A 72 26.81 1.07 6.77
C LEU A 72 27.70 0.85 8.01
N SER A 73 27.23 0.08 8.99
CA SER A 73 27.97 -0.33 10.19
C SER A 73 28.76 -1.62 10.00
#